data_AF-X1J8J3-F1
#
_entry.id   AF-X1J8J3-F1
#
_cell.length_a   1.000
_cell.length_b   1.000
_cell.length_c   1.000
_cell.angle_alpha   90.00
_cell.angle_beta   90.00
_cell.angle_gamma   90.00
#
_symmetry.space_group_name_H-M   'P 1'
#
loop_
_entity.id
_entity.type
_entity.pdbx_description
1 polymer ?
#
loop_
_entity_poly.entity_id
_entity_poly.type
_entity_poly.pdbx_seq_one_letter_code
_entity_poly.pdbx_strand_id
1 'polypeptide(L)'
;MVTNTTEGVTIKINAPDKNTVEKFTSDIKLQKPYVSVIENIRAKEVTHIDFKSFKIGKSKETKDKFQLISPDIATCALCLQDINNKQNKRRYYYPFTNCTNCGPRFTIIQKMPYDRPNITMHKFTLCEDCATEYNNPFDRRFHAQPNACNKCGPKLLLVDKHGKKIDSKSPIISAAKLLR
;
A
#
# COMPACT_ATOMS: atom_id res chain seq x y z
N MET A 1 14.57 3.13 -13.00
CA MET A 1 13.63 4.06 -12.35
C MET A 1 12.20 3.55 -12.54
N VAL A 2 11.40 3.52 -11.47
CA VAL A 2 9.97 3.13 -11.51
C VAL A 2 9.12 4.34 -11.15
N THR A 3 8.00 4.58 -11.82
CA THR A 3 7.14 5.75 -11.57
C THR A 3 5.67 5.40 -11.77
N ASN A 4 4.85 5.74 -10.78
CA ASN A 4 3.39 5.67 -10.93
C ASN A 4 2.91 6.85 -11.77
N THR A 5 1.99 6.57 -12.68
CA THR A 5 1.34 7.55 -13.54
C THR A 5 -0.17 7.37 -13.49
N THR A 6 -0.96 8.28 -14.06
CA THR A 6 -2.40 8.06 -14.21
C THR A 6 -2.74 6.98 -15.24
N GLU A 7 -1.75 6.50 -16.00
CA GLU A 7 -1.85 5.39 -16.98
C GLU A 7 -1.45 4.02 -16.45
N GLY A 8 -0.96 3.95 -15.21
CA GLY A 8 -0.33 2.75 -14.64
C GLY A 8 1.13 3.01 -14.27
N VAL A 9 2.01 2.03 -14.47
CA VAL A 9 3.41 2.11 -14.04
C VAL A 9 4.34 2.25 -15.23
N THR A 10 5.22 3.27 -15.20
CA THR A 10 6.33 3.41 -16.15
C THR A 10 7.62 2.92 -15.51
N ILE A 11 8.32 2.04 -16.20
CA ILE A 11 9.64 1.54 -15.79
C ILE A 11 10.65 1.91 -16.87
N LYS A 12 11.74 2.57 -16.46
CA LYS A 12 12.91 2.85 -17.31
C LYS A 12 14.10 2.07 -16.77
N ILE A 13 14.73 1.28 -17.62
CA ILE A 13 15.91 0.46 -17.31
C ILE A 13 16.98 0.67 -18.38
N ASN A 14 18.24 0.59 -17.97
CA ASN A 14 19.34 0.34 -18.90
C ASN A 14 19.58 -1.17 -18.91
N ALA A 15 19.69 -1.74 -20.10
CA ALA A 15 19.95 -3.17 -20.29
C ALA A 15 21.07 -3.34 -21.32
N PRO A 16 21.94 -4.34 -21.17
CA PRO A 16 23.04 -4.58 -22.11
C PRO A 16 22.55 -5.06 -23.47
N ASP A 17 21.41 -5.74 -23.51
CA ASP A 17 20.82 -6.32 -24.72
C ASP A 17 19.30 -6.47 -24.59
N LYS A 18 18.65 -6.82 -25.70
CA LYS A 18 17.21 -7.04 -25.78
C LYS A 18 16.74 -8.26 -24.97
N ASN A 19 17.54 -9.31 -24.90
CA ASN A 19 17.20 -10.54 -24.15
C ASN A 19 17.02 -10.24 -22.65
N THR A 20 17.82 -9.33 -22.10
CA THR A 20 17.72 -8.87 -20.71
C THR A 20 16.40 -8.14 -20.46
N VAL A 21 15.94 -7.33 -21.42
CA VAL A 21 14.63 -6.63 -21.35
C VAL A 21 13.47 -7.63 -21.42
N GLU A 22 13.58 -8.63 -22.29
CA GLU A 22 12.57 -9.69 -22.44
C GLU A 22 12.47 -10.55 -21.17
N LYS A 23 13.61 -10.93 -20.59
CA LYS A 23 13.66 -11.64 -19.31
C LYS A 23 13.03 -10.81 -18.19
N PHE A 24 13.44 -9.55 -18.03
CA PHE A 24 12.87 -8.65 -17.02
C PHE A 24 11.35 -8.50 -17.17
N THR A 25 10.86 -8.36 -18.40
CA THR A 25 9.42 -8.27 -18.69
C THR A 25 8.68 -9.56 -18.35
N SER A 26 9.31 -10.70 -18.59
CA SER A 26 8.77 -12.02 -18.26
C SER A 26 8.73 -12.24 -16.74
N ASP A 27 9.80 -11.87 -16.04
CA ASP A 27 9.89 -11.93 -14.59
C ASP A 27 8.81 -11.07 -13.93
N ILE A 28 8.51 -9.86 -14.45
CA ILE A 28 7.39 -9.05 -13.97
C ILE A 28 6.06 -9.81 -14.04
N LYS A 29 5.80 -10.54 -15.13
CA LYS A 29 4.54 -11.29 -15.29
C LYS A 29 4.46 -12.49 -14.35
N LEU A 30 5.56 -13.24 -14.23
CA LEU A 30 5.62 -14.48 -13.45
C LEU A 30 5.70 -14.23 -11.95
N GLN A 31 6.39 -13.17 -11.53
CA GLN A 31 6.66 -12.86 -10.13
C GLN A 31 5.81 -11.70 -9.60
N LYS A 32 4.78 -11.30 -10.34
CA LYS A 32 3.87 -10.21 -9.93
C LYS A 32 3.24 -10.53 -8.57
N PRO A 33 2.93 -9.51 -7.74
CA PRO A 33 2.11 -9.71 -6.57
C PRO A 33 0.80 -10.41 -6.92
N TYR A 34 0.36 -11.37 -6.10
CA TYR A 34 -0.85 -12.17 -6.36
C TYR A 34 -2.08 -11.30 -6.66
N VAL A 35 -2.20 -10.16 -5.96
CA VAL A 35 -3.32 -9.22 -6.08
C VAL A 35 -3.25 -8.29 -7.29
N SER A 36 -2.15 -8.32 -8.05
CA SER A 36 -2.00 -7.46 -9.23
C SER A 36 -2.62 -8.10 -10.46
N VAL A 37 -3.27 -7.28 -11.29
CA VAL A 37 -3.74 -7.67 -12.63
C VAL A 37 -2.96 -6.85 -13.63
N ILE A 38 -2.20 -7.52 -14.50
CA ILE A 38 -1.40 -6.89 -15.55
C ILE A 38 -2.14 -7.12 -16.86
N GLU A 39 -2.81 -6.09 -17.36
CA GLU A 39 -3.50 -6.11 -18.65
C GLU A 39 -2.51 -6.17 -19.82
N ASN A 40 -1.43 -5.39 -19.76
CA ASN A 40 -0.46 -5.30 -20.84
C ASN A 40 0.90 -4.83 -20.32
N ILE A 41 1.98 -5.30 -20.95
CA ILE A 41 3.32 -4.73 -20.81
C ILE A 41 3.84 -4.37 -22.20
N ARG A 42 4.15 -3.10 -22.41
CA ARG A 42 4.74 -2.58 -23.65
C ARG A 42 6.15 -2.08 -23.38
N ALA A 43 7.12 -2.69 -24.05
CA ALA A 43 8.51 -2.25 -24.02
C ALA A 43 8.82 -1.48 -25.31
N LYS A 44 9.53 -0.36 -25.18
CA LYS A 44 10.09 0.40 -26.30
C LYS A 44 11.46 0.91 -25.93
N GLU A 45 12.35 0.93 -26.91
CA GLU A 45 13.63 1.59 -26.76
C GLU A 45 13.43 3.11 -26.70
N VAL A 46 14.27 3.78 -25.91
CA VAL A 46 14.27 5.23 -25.72
C VAL A 46 15.71 5.71 -25.66
N THR A 47 15.92 7.02 -25.80
CA THR A 47 17.25 7.63 -25.61
C THR A 47 17.85 7.19 -24.28
N HIS A 48 19.13 6.80 -24.31
CA HIS A 48 19.87 6.36 -23.14
C HIS A 48 19.82 7.42 -22.03
N ILE A 49 19.58 6.96 -20.80
CA ILE A 49 19.57 7.80 -19.60
C ILE A 49 20.57 7.20 -18.64
N ASP A 50 21.55 7.99 -18.20
CA ASP A 50 22.50 7.53 -17.19
C ASP A 50 21.80 7.40 -15.82
N PHE A 51 21.65 6.16 -15.34
CA PHE A 51 21.10 5.85 -14.03
C PHE A 51 22.21 5.41 -13.09
N LYS A 52 22.54 6.25 -12.11
CA LYS A 52 23.53 5.90 -11.06
C LYS A 52 23.07 4.80 -10.11
N SER A 53 21.76 4.61 -9.96
CA SER A 53 21.17 3.61 -9.07
C SER A 53 19.69 3.37 -9.38
N PHE A 54 19.13 2.30 -8.80
CA PHE A 54 17.69 2.10 -8.78
C PHE A 54 17.00 3.19 -7.95
N LYS A 55 15.88 3.71 -8.46
CA LYS A 55 15.06 4.72 -7.79
C LYS A 55 13.57 4.52 -8.07
N ILE A 56 12.76 4.72 -7.05
CA ILE A 56 11.31 4.92 -7.17
C ILE A 56 11.09 6.43 -7.30
N GLY A 57 10.68 6.86 -8.48
CA GLY A 57 10.48 8.26 -8.83
C GLY A 57 9.15 8.81 -8.32
N LYS A 58 9.06 10.15 -8.22
CA LYS A 58 7.80 10.84 -7.91
C LYS A 58 6.74 10.51 -8.95
N SER A 59 5.53 10.25 -8.47
CA SER A 59 4.37 10.01 -9.33
C SER A 59 4.10 11.18 -10.26
N LYS A 60 3.56 10.88 -11.45
CA LYS A 60 3.29 11.87 -12.50
C LYS A 60 1.84 11.80 -12.96
N GLU A 61 1.22 12.97 -13.11
CA GLU A 61 -0.09 13.09 -13.74
C GLU A 61 0.08 13.14 -15.27
N THR A 62 -0.65 12.30 -15.99
CA THR A 62 -0.81 12.40 -17.45
C THR A 62 -2.28 12.72 -17.76
N LYS A 63 -2.50 13.74 -18.60
CA LYS A 63 -3.84 14.20 -18.96
C LYS A 63 -4.61 13.11 -19.72
N ASP A 64 -5.92 13.09 -19.50
CA ASP A 64 -6.90 12.32 -20.28
C ASP A 64 -6.72 10.80 -20.27
N LYS A 65 -6.01 10.25 -19.27
CA LYS A 65 -5.85 8.81 -19.10
C LYS A 65 -6.15 8.35 -17.68
N PHE A 66 -6.73 7.16 -17.58
CA PHE A 66 -7.14 6.54 -16.34
C PHE A 66 -6.55 5.14 -16.23
N GLN A 67 -6.22 4.73 -15.01
CA GLN A 67 -5.80 3.37 -14.70
C GLN A 67 -6.90 2.64 -13.94
N LEU A 68 -6.92 1.32 -14.07
CA LEU A 68 -7.79 0.48 -13.24
C LEU A 68 -7.43 0.66 -11.77
N ILE A 69 -8.44 0.92 -10.93
CA ILE A 69 -8.27 1.02 -9.49
C ILE A 69 -8.47 -0.38 -8.91
N SER A 70 -7.52 -0.82 -8.09
CA SER A 70 -7.62 -2.08 -7.38
C SER A 70 -8.84 -2.07 -6.43
N PRO A 71 -9.65 -3.14 -6.39
CA PRO A 71 -10.73 -3.25 -5.42
C PRO A 71 -10.17 -3.33 -4.00
N ASP A 72 -11.03 -3.16 -2.99
CA ASP A 72 -10.65 -3.44 -1.60
C ASP A 72 -10.42 -4.94 -1.40
N ILE A 73 -9.41 -5.29 -0.60
CA ILE A 73 -8.96 -6.68 -0.44
C ILE A 73 -8.99 -7.05 1.05
N ALA A 74 -9.58 -8.20 1.36
CA ALA A 74 -9.63 -8.72 2.72
C ALA A 74 -8.22 -8.91 3.32
N THR A 75 -8.12 -8.82 4.65
CA THR A 75 -6.85 -8.95 5.38
C THR A 75 -6.17 -10.29 5.06
N CYS A 76 -4.92 -10.25 4.59
CA CYS A 76 -4.15 -11.45 4.28
C CYS A 76 -3.69 -12.19 5.55
N ALA A 77 -3.32 -13.47 5.40
CA ALA A 77 -2.87 -14.33 6.50
C ALA A 77 -1.69 -13.74 7.30
N LEU A 78 -0.72 -13.10 6.64
CA LEU A 78 0.43 -12.47 7.31
C LEU A 78 0.02 -11.26 8.17
N CYS A 79 -0.97 -10.47 7.73
CA CYS A 79 -1.51 -9.39 8.53
C CYS A 79 -2.36 -9.90 9.69
N LEU A 80 -3.11 -11.00 9.50
CA LEU A 80 -3.82 -11.67 10.60
C LEU A 80 -2.85 -12.19 11.67
N GLN A 81 -1.70 -12.74 11.27
CA GLN A 81 -0.64 -13.12 12.20
C GLN A 81 -0.13 -11.91 13.01
N ASP A 82 0.09 -10.76 12.39
CA ASP A 82 0.49 -9.55 13.11
C ASP A 82 -0.53 -9.10 14.16
N ILE A 83 -1.80 -9.13 13.77
CA ILE A 83 -2.92 -8.73 14.64
C ILE A 83 -2.98 -9.65 15.87
N ASN A 84 -2.68 -10.95 15.70
CA ASN A 84 -2.76 -11.94 16.77
C ASN A 84 -1.45 -12.16 17.54
N ASN A 85 -0.34 -11.56 17.11
CA ASN A 85 0.97 -11.74 17.73
C ASN A 85 1.22 -10.74 18.87
N LYS A 86 1.16 -11.21 20.12
CA LYS A 86 1.45 -10.42 21.33
C LYS A 86 2.84 -9.79 21.35
N GLN A 87 3.82 -10.40 20.68
CA GLN A 87 5.18 -9.85 20.57
C GLN A 87 5.23 -8.65 19.62
N ASN A 88 4.30 -8.55 18.67
CA ASN A 88 4.18 -7.41 17.78
C ASN A 88 3.43 -6.26 18.46
N LYS A 89 4.09 -5.58 19.41
CA LYS A 89 3.49 -4.48 20.19
C LYS A 89 2.88 -3.35 19.35
N ARG A 90 3.33 -3.17 18.10
CA ARG A 90 2.85 -2.10 17.22
C ARG A 90 1.51 -2.42 16.55
N ARG A 91 1.24 -3.70 16.27
CA ARG A 91 0.07 -4.14 15.50
C ARG A 91 -0.77 -5.23 16.16
N TYR A 92 -0.39 -5.71 17.34
CA TYR A 92 -1.22 -6.59 18.15
C TYR A 92 -2.57 -5.92 18.42
N TYR A 93 -3.66 -6.58 18.00
CA TYR A 93 -5.04 -6.08 17.98
C TYR A 93 -5.24 -4.71 17.33
N TYR A 94 -4.38 -4.31 16.40
CA TYR A 94 -4.57 -3.08 15.65
C TYR A 94 -5.54 -3.29 14.47
N PRO A 95 -6.74 -2.68 14.48
CA PRO A 95 -7.82 -3.01 13.55
C PRO A 95 -7.59 -2.54 12.10
N PHE A 96 -6.67 -1.60 11.89
CA PHE A 96 -6.37 -1.05 10.55
C PHE A 96 -5.10 -1.64 9.94
N THR A 97 -4.63 -2.80 10.44
CA THR A 97 -3.44 -3.47 9.94
C THR A 97 -3.63 -3.93 8.48
N ASN A 98 -2.71 -3.52 7.60
CA ASN A 98 -2.67 -3.91 6.20
C ASN A 98 -1.20 -4.01 5.70
N CYS A 99 -1.03 -4.47 4.46
CA CYS A 99 0.23 -4.45 3.71
C CYS A 99 -0.04 -4.15 2.22
N THR A 100 0.99 -4.23 1.37
CA THR A 100 0.84 -4.03 -0.08
C THR A 100 -0.13 -5.02 -0.73
N ASN A 101 -0.33 -6.20 -0.12
CA ASN A 101 -1.16 -7.29 -0.64
C ASN A 101 -2.59 -7.35 -0.06
N CYS A 102 -2.99 -6.42 0.82
CA CYS A 102 -4.35 -6.43 1.38
C CYS A 102 -4.80 -5.04 1.87
N GLY A 103 -6.03 -4.96 2.36
CA GLY A 103 -6.63 -3.79 2.96
C GLY A 103 -7.37 -2.91 1.95
N PRO A 104 -7.84 -1.74 2.40
CA PRO A 104 -8.61 -0.84 1.57
C PRO A 104 -7.76 -0.28 0.42
N ARG A 105 -8.41 -0.08 -0.72
CA ARG A 105 -7.88 0.50 -1.95
C ARG A 105 -8.90 1.49 -2.49
N PHE A 106 -9.84 1.04 -3.32
CA PHE A 106 -10.86 1.89 -3.94
C PHE A 106 -11.56 2.81 -2.93
N THR A 107 -11.99 2.28 -1.79
CA THR A 107 -12.72 3.05 -0.75
C THR A 107 -11.94 4.18 -0.11
N ILE A 108 -10.61 4.22 -0.22
CA ILE A 108 -9.76 5.24 0.41
C ILE A 108 -9.05 6.15 -0.59
N ILE A 109 -9.15 5.85 -1.89
CA ILE A 109 -8.51 6.66 -2.92
C ILE A 109 -9.34 7.92 -3.16
N GLN A 110 -8.69 9.08 -3.09
CA GLN A 110 -9.32 10.38 -3.38
C GLN A 110 -8.92 10.90 -4.76
N LYS A 111 -7.69 10.59 -5.21
CA LYS A 111 -7.14 11.01 -6.50
C LYS A 111 -6.05 10.04 -6.97
N MET A 112 -5.82 9.98 -8.28
CA MET A 112 -4.67 9.29 -8.89
C MET A 112 -3.55 10.29 -9.22
N PRO A 113 -2.26 9.89 -9.19
CA PRO A 113 -1.74 8.54 -8.94
C PRO A 113 -1.86 8.06 -7.48
N TYR A 114 -1.86 6.74 -7.29
CA TYR A 114 -1.98 6.10 -5.97
C TYR A 114 -0.73 6.36 -5.12
N ASP A 115 -0.83 7.34 -4.23
CA ASP A 115 0.16 7.69 -3.22
C ASP A 115 -0.53 8.16 -1.94
N ARG A 116 0.17 8.07 -0.81
CA ARG A 116 -0.34 8.42 0.52
C ARG A 116 -1.02 9.81 0.59
N PRO A 117 -0.49 10.90 -0.01
CA PRO A 117 -1.14 12.21 0.00
C PRO A 117 -2.49 12.24 -0.74
N ASN A 118 -2.73 11.29 -1.64
CA ASN A 118 -3.92 11.22 -2.49
C ASN A 118 -4.95 10.19 -2.00
N ILE A 119 -4.79 9.66 -0.79
CA ILE A 119 -5.73 8.76 -0.13
C ILE A 119 -6.16 9.34 1.21
N THR A 120 -7.25 8.85 1.80
CA THR A 120 -7.77 9.33 3.10
C THR A 120 -6.75 9.22 4.24
N MET A 121 -5.73 8.37 4.09
CA MET A 121 -4.64 8.20 5.04
C MET A 121 -3.63 9.37 5.09
N HIS A 122 -3.75 10.38 4.21
CA HIS A 122 -2.90 11.57 4.23
C HIS A 122 -2.95 12.32 5.58
N LYS A 123 -4.06 12.21 6.32
CA LYS A 123 -4.24 12.84 7.63
C LYS A 123 -3.40 12.20 8.74
N PHE A 124 -2.84 11.02 8.49
CA PHE A 124 -2.09 10.24 9.47
C PHE A 124 -0.61 10.23 9.09
N THR A 125 0.21 11.05 9.74
CA THR A 125 1.66 11.07 9.49
C THR A 125 2.30 9.79 10.03
N LEU A 126 3.11 9.10 9.21
CA LEU A 126 3.82 7.89 9.64
C LEU A 126 4.75 8.19 10.83
N CYS A 127 4.73 7.33 11.84
CA CYS A 127 5.80 7.32 12.84
C CYS A 127 7.08 6.73 12.24
N GLU A 128 8.21 6.97 12.91
CA GLU A 128 9.54 6.50 12.49
C GLU A 128 9.55 5.01 12.13
N ASP A 129 9.05 4.12 12.99
CA ASP A 129 9.03 2.68 12.68
C ASP A 129 8.25 2.34 11.41
N CYS A 130 7.11 3.01 11.18
CA CYS A 130 6.32 2.75 9.97
C CYS A 130 6.95 3.37 8.73
N ALA A 131 7.69 4.47 8.88
CA ALA A 131 8.49 5.06 7.82
C ALA A 131 9.66 4.15 7.44
N THR A 132 10.32 3.51 8.41
CA THR A 132 11.38 2.52 8.16
C THR A 132 10.85 1.35 7.35
N GLU A 133 9.73 0.76 7.73
CA GLU A 133 9.09 -0.31 6.95
C GLU A 133 8.67 0.16 5.56
N TYR A 134 8.11 1.37 5.45
CA TYR A 134 7.68 1.94 4.17
C TYR A 134 8.84 2.12 3.20
N ASN A 135 10.03 2.43 3.69
CA ASN A 135 11.23 2.68 2.88
C ASN A 135 12.15 1.44 2.72
N ASN A 136 11.87 0.33 3.41
CA ASN A 136 12.70 -0.88 3.34
C ASN A 136 12.19 -1.85 2.26
N PRO A 137 12.92 -2.08 1.15
CA PRO A 137 12.48 -2.98 0.08
C PRO A 137 12.34 -4.45 0.50
N PHE A 138 12.93 -4.85 1.62
CA PHE A 138 12.80 -6.20 2.17
C PHE A 138 11.63 -6.34 3.15
N ASP A 139 10.93 -5.25 3.48
CA ASP A 139 9.73 -5.30 4.30
C ASP A 139 8.48 -5.49 3.43
N ARG A 140 7.54 -6.34 3.87
CA ARG A 140 6.26 -6.54 3.17
C ARG A 140 5.39 -5.28 3.11
N ARG A 141 5.73 -4.23 3.87
CA ARG A 141 5.07 -2.92 3.88
C ARG A 141 5.84 -1.86 3.12
N PHE A 142 6.88 -2.24 2.38
CA PHE A 142 7.55 -1.37 1.43
C PHE A 142 6.54 -0.69 0.51
N HIS A 143 6.49 0.63 0.49
CA HIS A 143 5.52 1.41 -0.26
C HIS A 143 4.03 1.06 -0.03
N ALA A 144 3.68 0.46 1.11
CA ALA A 144 2.27 0.30 1.49
C ALA A 144 1.69 1.68 1.85
N GLN A 145 1.01 2.32 0.89
CA GLN A 145 0.44 3.66 1.06
C GLN A 145 -0.47 3.82 2.29
N PRO A 146 -1.32 2.84 2.66
CA PRO A 146 -2.14 2.91 3.87
C PRO A 146 -1.45 2.31 5.11
N ASN A 147 -0.12 2.15 5.12
CA ASN A 147 0.61 1.64 6.29
C ASN A 147 0.35 2.53 7.52
N ALA A 148 0.12 1.89 8.66
CA ALA A 148 0.00 2.52 9.95
C ALA A 148 0.18 1.51 11.09
N CYS A 149 0.19 2.01 12.32
CA CYS A 149 0.19 1.23 13.55
C CYS A 149 -0.59 1.95 14.66
N ASN A 150 -0.64 1.35 15.85
CA ASN A 150 -1.30 1.94 17.04
C ASN A 150 -0.81 3.35 17.41
N LYS A 151 0.40 3.75 17.01
CA LYS A 151 0.99 5.08 17.30
C LYS A 151 0.52 6.16 16.32
N CYS A 152 0.51 5.86 15.02
CA CYS A 152 0.37 6.87 13.97
C CYS A 152 -0.94 6.81 13.18
N GLY A 153 -1.69 5.72 13.28
CA GLY A 153 -2.87 5.51 12.46
C GLY A 153 -4.21 5.84 13.12
N PRO A 154 -5.31 5.51 12.43
CA PRO A 154 -6.66 5.70 12.95
C PRO A 154 -6.90 4.92 14.25
N LYS A 155 -7.85 5.41 15.05
CA LYS A 155 -8.28 4.80 16.31
C LYS A 155 -9.79 4.61 16.30
N LEU A 156 -10.26 3.57 16.98
CA LEU A 156 -11.68 3.33 17.17
C LEU A 156 -12.22 4.17 18.33
N LEU A 157 -13.47 4.60 18.19
CA LEU A 157 -14.26 5.24 19.23
C LEU A 157 -15.57 4.47 19.37
N LEU A 158 -15.93 4.10 20.60
CA LEU A 158 -17.24 3.53 20.90
C LEU A 158 -18.16 4.66 21.38
N VAL A 159 -19.34 4.77 20.79
CA VAL A 159 -20.36 5.76 21.13
C VAL A 159 -21.71 5.07 21.34
N ASP A 160 -22.57 5.66 22.16
CA ASP A 160 -23.97 5.24 22.31
C ASP A 160 -24.85 5.76 21.15
N LYS A 161 -26.16 5.46 21.21
CA LYS A 161 -27.14 5.89 20.21
C LYS A 161 -27.30 7.41 20.08
N HIS A 162 -26.80 8.18 21.04
CA HIS A 162 -26.81 9.64 21.04
C HIS A 162 -25.46 10.23 20.62
N GLY A 163 -24.50 9.39 20.21
CA GLY A 163 -23.14 9.82 19.86
C GLY A 163 -22.25 10.11 21.08
N LYS A 164 -22.70 9.82 22.30
CA LYS A 164 -21.89 10.03 23.50
C LYS A 164 -20.86 8.91 23.62
N LYS A 165 -19.60 9.28 23.82
CA LYS A 165 -18.49 8.33 24.01
C LYS A 165 -18.77 7.41 25.20
N ILE A 166 -18.62 6.10 24.97
CA ILE A 166 -18.60 5.08 26.00
C ILE A 166 -17.14 4.86 26.40
N ASP A 167 -16.82 5.03 27.68
CA ASP A 167 -15.46 4.79 28.17
C ASP A 167 -15.15 3.28 28.14
N SER A 168 -14.08 2.92 27.43
CA SER A 168 -13.69 1.54 27.24
C SER A 168 -12.19 1.42 26.99
N LYS A 169 -11.55 0.50 27.70
CA LYS A 169 -10.16 0.09 27.46
C LYS A 169 -9.97 -0.60 26.11
N SER A 170 -11.03 -1.18 25.55
CA SER A 170 -11.01 -1.83 24.24
C SER A 170 -12.37 -1.67 23.55
N PRO A 171 -12.51 -0.68 22.65
CA PRO A 171 -13.75 -0.44 21.92
C PRO A 171 -14.30 -1.70 21.25
N ILE A 172 -13.42 -2.55 20.70
CA ILE A 172 -13.79 -3.80 20.02
C ILE A 172 -14.42 -4.80 21.00
N ILE A 173 -13.77 -5.05 22.14
CA ILE A 173 -14.27 -6.03 23.13
C ILE A 173 -15.58 -5.53 23.75
N SER A 174 -15.67 -4.24 24.07
CA SER A 174 -16.91 -3.65 24.60
C SER A 174 -18.04 -3.72 23.59
N ALA A 175 -17.80 -3.37 22.31
CA ALA A 175 -18.80 -3.48 21.26
C ALA A 175 -19.27 -4.92 21.08
N ALA A 176 -18.35 -5.89 21.04
CA ALA A 176 -18.69 -7.31 20.89
C ALA A 176 -19.55 -7.85 22.04
N LYS A 177 -19.41 -7.33 23.26
CA LYS A 177 -20.27 -7.68 24.40
C LYS A 177 -21.69 -7.13 24.30
N LEU A 178 -21.88 -5.99 23.63
CA LEU A 178 -23.18 -5.35 23.44
C LEU A 178 -23.98 -5.95 22.27
N LEU A 179 -23.33 -6.67 21.37
CA LEU A 179 -23.95 -7.37 20.24
C LEU A 179 -24.40 -8.80 20.58
N ARG A 180 -24.01 -9.31 21.75
CA ARG A 180 -24.40 -10.62 22.27
C ARG A 180 -25.65 -10.49 23.13
#